data_AF-A0A220SFA9-F1
#
_entry.id   AF-A0A220SFA9-F1
#
_cell.length_a   1.000
_cell.length_b   1.000
_cell.length_c   1.000
_cell.angle_alpha   90.00
_cell.angle_beta   90.00
_cell.angle_gamma   90.00
#
_symmetry.space_group_name_H-M   'P 1'
#
loop_
_entity.id
_entity.type
_entity.pdbx_description
1 polymer ?
#
loop_
_entity_poly.entity_id
_entity_poly.type
_entity_poly.pdbx_seq_one_letter_code
_entity_poly.pdbx_strand_id
1 'polypeptide(L)'
;MNKQKFIDKFIRAFFILVFLKMLGLTAQLFHQSFWSVLGTLGIFLIVAVIILLVIISLKDKEKGDRNSGRRGSSGGSFYLENSLFDRIRSKYEELAEKYIADGDYKKAAKVYMNLLQDNYRAAKTLENGGLYNEAAVIYLKRLNNKSDAAICYEKAKQYRKAIDLYKELEQKEKVGDLYKEMNDIKNAHIYYRMVADDFVENSQMVKASLVYRKKMEMPEEAQKVLLKGWQENKDTFNCLNNYFANIFDHKKLETEIQALYNETPSDKKLIYLEAMKYEFKKNSSLQLVTRNIAYEIISEKVETHSEIVNELKYFNPDDPLILKDISRYKTGRNKMFRN
;
A
#
# COMPACT_ATOMS: atom_id res chain seq x y z
N MET A 1 2.67 -36.60 -13.31
CA MET A 1 3.86 -36.28 -12.47
C MET A 1 3.60 -36.83 -11.07
N ASN A 2 4.50 -37.66 -10.53
CA ASN A 2 4.30 -38.34 -9.24
C ASN A 2 4.19 -37.28 -8.12
N LYS A 3 3.02 -37.11 -7.50
CA LYS A 3 2.73 -36.01 -6.55
C LYS A 3 3.67 -36.01 -5.35
N GLN A 4 4.13 -37.18 -4.95
CA GLN A 4 5.13 -37.33 -3.89
C GLN A 4 6.51 -36.79 -4.29
N LYS A 5 6.93 -36.98 -5.56
CA LYS A 5 8.14 -36.36 -6.10
C LYS A 5 8.01 -34.83 -6.18
N PHE A 6 6.79 -34.29 -6.31
CA PHE A 6 6.55 -32.84 -6.27
C PHE A 6 6.66 -32.31 -4.84
N ILE A 7 6.03 -32.97 -3.86
CA ILE A 7 6.11 -32.59 -2.44
C ILE A 7 7.57 -32.62 -1.95
N ASP A 8 8.33 -33.66 -2.29
CA ASP A 8 9.74 -33.76 -1.89
C ASP A 8 10.63 -32.69 -2.55
N LYS A 9 10.36 -32.34 -3.82
CA LYS A 9 11.07 -31.23 -4.50
C LYS A 9 10.68 -29.87 -3.91
N PHE A 10 9.42 -29.69 -3.56
CA PHE A 10 8.89 -28.48 -2.95
C PHE A 10 9.48 -28.25 -1.55
N ILE A 11 9.57 -29.30 -0.73
CA ILE A 11 10.22 -29.25 0.60
C ILE A 11 11.69 -28.85 0.46
N ARG A 12 12.44 -29.43 -0.50
CA ARG A 12 13.84 -29.03 -0.75
C ARG A 12 13.96 -27.56 -1.16
N ALA A 13 13.09 -27.10 -2.07
CA ALA A 13 13.09 -25.70 -2.50
C ALA A 13 12.74 -24.74 -1.34
N PHE A 14 11.81 -25.13 -0.48
CA PHE A 14 11.43 -24.37 0.71
C PHE A 14 12.59 -24.22 1.69
N PHE A 15 13.33 -25.30 1.99
CA PHE A 15 14.51 -25.21 2.87
C PHE A 15 15.63 -24.36 2.27
N ILE A 16 15.82 -24.38 0.95
CA ILE A 16 16.77 -23.50 0.25
C ILE A 16 16.36 -22.02 0.41
N LEU A 17 15.06 -21.71 0.29
CA LEU A 17 14.55 -20.35 0.48
C LEU A 17 14.70 -19.87 1.93
N VAL A 18 14.43 -20.73 2.91
CA VAL A 18 14.66 -20.45 4.33
C VAL A 18 16.14 -20.17 4.59
N PHE A 19 17.04 -20.98 4.03
CA PHE A 19 18.49 -20.79 4.17
C PHE A 19 18.97 -19.46 3.55
N LEU A 20 18.52 -19.14 2.34
CA LEU A 20 18.82 -17.85 1.69
C LEU A 20 18.28 -16.66 2.49
N LYS A 21 17.10 -16.82 3.11
CA LYS A 21 16.52 -15.78 3.96
C LYS A 21 17.34 -15.56 5.23
N MET A 22 17.85 -16.64 5.85
CA MET A 22 18.74 -16.55 7.00
C MET A 22 20.07 -15.86 6.66
N LEU A 23 20.64 -16.13 5.48
CA LEU A 23 21.81 -15.40 4.99
C LEU A 23 21.51 -13.90 4.79
N GLY A 24 20.37 -13.55 4.19
CA GLY A 24 19.96 -12.15 4.03
C GLY A 24 19.78 -11.41 5.37
N LEU A 25 19.30 -12.10 6.41
CA LEU A 25 19.16 -11.54 7.76
C LEU A 25 20.51 -11.25 8.43
N THR A 26 21.55 -12.05 8.17
CA THR A 26 22.90 -11.76 8.69
C THR A 26 23.50 -10.48 8.10
N ALA A 27 23.14 -10.12 6.87
CA ALA A 27 23.53 -8.84 6.27
C ALA A 27 22.74 -7.65 6.84
N GLN A 28 21.48 -7.85 7.24
CA GLN A 28 20.64 -6.79 7.85
C GLN A 28 21.04 -6.45 9.30
N LEU A 29 21.73 -7.35 9.99
CA LEU A 29 22.25 -7.14 11.35
C LEU A 29 23.29 -6.01 11.44
N PHE A 30 23.90 -5.60 10.32
CA PHE A 30 24.87 -4.49 10.27
C PHE A 30 24.22 -3.09 10.17
N HIS A 31 22.93 -3.00 9.83
CA HIS A 31 22.27 -1.72 9.53
C HIS A 31 20.96 -1.48 10.31
N GLN A 32 20.43 -2.47 11.04
CA GLN A 32 19.19 -2.34 11.80
C GLN A 32 19.33 -2.78 13.26
N SER A 33 18.43 -2.29 14.12
CA SER A 33 18.38 -2.65 15.54
C SER A 33 18.15 -4.16 15.72
N PHE A 34 18.89 -4.78 16.64
CA PHE A 34 18.82 -6.21 16.95
C PHE A 34 17.38 -6.71 17.17
N TRP A 35 16.54 -5.89 17.81
CA TRP A 35 15.15 -6.23 18.13
C TRP A 35 14.22 -6.23 16.91
N SER A 36 14.44 -5.40 15.89
CA SER A 36 13.64 -5.43 14.65
C SER A 36 13.99 -6.64 13.78
N VAL A 37 15.27 -7.03 13.79
CA VAL A 37 15.73 -8.26 13.13
C VAL A 37 15.15 -9.49 13.84
N LEU A 38 15.14 -9.53 15.18
CA LEU A 38 14.49 -10.61 15.94
C LEU A 38 12.98 -10.71 15.68
N GLY A 39 12.27 -9.57 15.63
CA GLY A 39 10.84 -9.54 15.36
C GLY A 39 10.48 -10.07 13.97
N THR A 40 11.22 -9.66 12.94
CA THR A 40 11.03 -10.16 11.57
C THR A 40 11.38 -11.65 11.44
N LEU A 41 12.38 -12.13 12.19
CA LEU A 41 12.73 -13.55 12.28
C LEU A 41 11.62 -14.38 12.96
N GLY A 42 11.02 -13.85 14.02
CA GLY A 42 9.89 -14.47 14.72
C GLY A 42 8.66 -14.65 13.82
N ILE A 43 8.27 -13.60 13.09
CA ILE A 43 7.16 -13.66 12.13
C ILE A 43 7.46 -14.69 11.02
N PHE A 44 8.68 -14.69 10.50
CA PHE A 44 9.10 -15.64 9.47
C PHE A 44 9.06 -17.09 9.96
N LEU A 45 9.51 -17.35 11.19
CA LEU A 45 9.44 -18.68 11.81
C LEU A 45 7.99 -19.15 12.01
N ILE A 46 7.09 -18.26 12.45
CA ILE A 46 5.67 -18.59 12.59
C ILE A 46 5.05 -18.98 11.24
N VAL A 47 5.30 -18.18 10.19
CA VAL A 47 4.83 -18.49 8.84
C VAL A 47 5.43 -19.80 8.32
N ALA A 48 6.72 -20.05 8.56
CA ALA A 48 7.38 -21.28 8.17
C ALA A 48 6.80 -22.51 8.88
N VAL A 49 6.46 -22.40 10.17
CA VAL A 49 5.82 -23.46 10.95
C VAL A 49 4.40 -23.74 10.42
N ILE A 50 3.62 -22.70 10.09
CA ILE A 50 2.28 -22.88 9.51
C ILE A 50 2.37 -23.61 8.16
N ILE A 51 3.30 -23.21 7.29
CA ILE A 51 3.53 -23.88 6.00
C ILE A 51 3.97 -25.34 6.21
N LEU A 52 4.85 -25.59 7.18
CA LEU A 52 5.29 -26.95 7.51
C LEU A 52 4.14 -27.81 8.05
N LEU A 53 3.27 -27.27 8.90
CA LEU A 53 2.08 -27.96 9.41
C LEU A 53 1.10 -28.31 8.29
N VAL A 54 0.89 -27.40 7.34
CA VAL A 54 0.07 -27.66 6.15
C VAL A 54 0.69 -28.78 5.29
N ILE A 55 2.01 -28.77 5.11
CA ILE A 55 2.72 -29.82 4.35
C ILE A 55 2.65 -31.18 5.08
N ILE A 56 2.81 -31.22 6.41
CA ILE A 56 2.67 -32.44 7.22
C ILE A 56 1.24 -32.98 7.13
N SER A 57 0.23 -32.12 7.25
CA SER A 57 -1.18 -32.49 7.08
C SER A 57 -1.48 -33.07 5.69
N LEU A 58 -0.88 -32.50 4.64
CA LEU A 58 -1.00 -33.04 3.27
C LEU A 58 -0.26 -34.37 3.10
N LYS A 59 0.88 -34.55 3.78
CA LYS A 59 1.69 -35.79 3.75
C LYS A 59 1.06 -36.93 4.55
N ASP A 60 0.39 -36.64 5.66
CA ASP A 60 -0.36 -37.62 6.46
C ASP A 60 -1.62 -38.10 5.73
N LYS A 61 -2.27 -37.21 4.97
CA LYS A 61 -3.37 -37.57 4.07
C LYS A 61 -2.93 -38.53 2.95
N GLU A 62 -1.66 -38.48 2.53
CA GLU A 62 -1.07 -39.37 1.51
C GLU A 62 -0.49 -40.68 2.11
N LYS A 63 0.00 -40.65 3.36
CA LYS A 63 0.42 -41.86 4.10
C LYS A 63 -0.76 -42.73 4.57
N GLY A 64 -1.92 -42.14 4.83
CA GLY A 64 -3.16 -42.87 5.12
C GLY A 64 -3.65 -43.74 3.94
N ASP A 65 -3.25 -43.41 2.71
CA ASP A 65 -3.65 -44.13 1.49
C ASP A 65 -2.73 -45.31 1.14
N ARG A 66 -1.55 -45.42 1.78
CA ARG A 66 -0.58 -46.50 1.50
C ARG A 66 -0.39 -47.51 2.62
N ASN A 67 -1.12 -47.37 3.72
CA ASN A 67 -1.03 -48.30 4.84
C ASN A 67 -2.42 -48.73 5.35
N SER A 68 -3.29 -49.19 4.45
CA SER A 68 -4.52 -49.94 4.80
C SER A 68 -4.25 -51.45 4.78
N GLY A 69 -3.21 -51.87 5.50
CA GLY A 69 -2.89 -53.27 5.77
C GLY A 69 -3.34 -53.68 7.17
N ARG A 70 -4.60 -54.14 7.28
CA ARG A 70 -5.18 -54.96 8.37
C ARG A 70 -5.02 -54.49 9.82
N ARG A 71 -6.13 -54.01 10.39
CA ARG A 71 -6.85 -54.65 11.54
C ARG A 71 -8.11 -53.88 11.89
N GLY A 72 -9.19 -54.61 12.18
CA GLY A 72 -10.40 -54.07 12.81
C GLY A 72 -11.64 -54.16 11.94
N SER A 73 -12.32 -55.30 12.00
CA SER A 73 -13.67 -55.51 11.49
C SER A 73 -14.65 -54.52 12.13
N SER A 74 -15.11 -53.52 11.39
CA SER A 74 -16.44 -52.88 11.46
C SER A 74 -16.45 -51.62 10.58
N GLY A 75 -17.23 -51.57 9.49
CA GLY A 75 -17.33 -50.33 8.69
C GLY A 75 -17.82 -50.47 7.25
N GLY A 76 -18.90 -51.21 7.00
CA GLY A 76 -19.54 -51.27 5.66
C GLY A 76 -20.45 -50.08 5.32
N SER A 77 -20.64 -49.13 6.25
CA SER A 77 -21.61 -48.00 6.09
C SER A 77 -20.97 -46.72 5.52
N PHE A 78 -19.68 -46.48 5.77
CA PHE A 78 -19.09 -45.14 5.60
C PHE A 78 -18.91 -44.71 4.13
N TYR A 79 -18.58 -45.65 3.24
CA TYR A 79 -18.39 -45.34 1.80
C TYR A 79 -19.70 -45.12 1.05
N LEU A 80 -20.76 -45.86 1.41
CA LEU A 80 -22.08 -45.70 0.80
C LEU A 80 -22.70 -44.36 1.21
N GLU A 81 -22.56 -44.00 2.48
CA GLU A 81 -23.06 -42.76 3.08
C GLU A 81 -22.40 -41.51 2.50
N ASN A 82 -21.07 -41.52 2.30
CA ASN A 82 -20.36 -40.41 1.64
C ASN A 82 -20.85 -40.19 0.19
N SER A 83 -21.06 -41.27 -0.57
CA SER A 83 -21.54 -41.17 -1.95
C SER A 83 -22.99 -40.63 -2.07
N LEU A 84 -23.82 -40.91 -1.06
CA LEU A 84 -25.19 -40.38 -0.99
C LEU A 84 -25.19 -38.92 -0.56
N PHE A 85 -24.36 -38.56 0.41
CA PHE A 85 -24.19 -37.17 0.85
C PHE A 85 -23.72 -36.27 -0.30
N ASP A 86 -22.73 -36.72 -1.06
CA ASP A 86 -22.22 -35.99 -2.22
C ASP A 86 -23.29 -35.80 -3.31
N ARG A 87 -24.11 -36.82 -3.57
CA ARG A 87 -25.24 -36.73 -4.52
C ARG A 87 -26.32 -35.75 -4.04
N ILE A 88 -26.64 -35.76 -2.75
CA ILE A 88 -27.62 -34.82 -2.16
C ILE A 88 -27.09 -33.39 -2.24
N ARG A 89 -25.81 -33.19 -1.91
CA ARG A 89 -25.13 -31.91 -2.04
C ARG A 89 -25.18 -31.39 -3.47
N SER A 90 -24.83 -32.23 -4.46
CA SER A 90 -24.89 -31.86 -5.88
C SER A 90 -26.29 -31.39 -6.29
N LYS A 91 -27.35 -32.10 -5.87
CA LYS A 91 -28.73 -31.70 -6.17
C LYS A 91 -29.10 -30.35 -5.57
N TYR A 92 -28.62 -30.04 -4.37
CA TYR A 92 -28.85 -28.73 -3.75
C TYR A 92 -28.01 -27.62 -4.41
N GLU A 93 -26.78 -27.93 -4.85
CA GLU A 93 -25.96 -26.98 -5.63
C GLU A 93 -26.65 -26.65 -6.97
N GLU A 94 -27.08 -27.66 -7.73
CA GLU A 94 -27.84 -27.48 -8.98
C GLU A 94 -29.14 -26.67 -8.77
N LEU A 95 -29.85 -26.93 -7.66
CA LEU A 95 -31.07 -26.18 -7.32
C LEU A 95 -30.76 -24.71 -7.02
N ALA A 96 -29.69 -24.43 -6.28
CA ALA A 96 -29.27 -23.07 -6.00
C ALA A 96 -28.83 -22.33 -7.27
N GLU A 97 -28.07 -23.00 -8.14
CA GLU A 97 -27.65 -22.46 -9.44
C GLU A 97 -28.83 -22.16 -10.36
N LYS A 98 -29.84 -23.04 -10.39
CA LYS A 98 -31.08 -22.78 -11.12
C LYS A 98 -31.77 -21.51 -10.62
N TYR A 99 -31.90 -21.34 -9.30
CA TYR A 99 -32.48 -20.11 -8.74
C TYR A 99 -31.65 -18.87 -9.08
N ILE A 100 -30.32 -18.97 -9.14
CA ILE A 100 -29.46 -17.86 -9.59
C ILE A 100 -29.73 -17.54 -11.06
N ALA A 101 -29.81 -18.55 -11.93
CA ALA A 101 -30.09 -18.38 -13.36
C ALA A 101 -31.47 -17.74 -13.59
N ASP A 102 -32.45 -18.05 -12.74
CA ASP A 102 -33.79 -17.47 -12.76
C ASP A 102 -33.84 -16.06 -12.10
N GLY A 103 -32.72 -15.56 -11.56
CA GLY A 103 -32.63 -14.27 -10.87
C GLY A 103 -33.21 -14.27 -9.44
N ASP A 104 -33.61 -15.41 -8.90
CA ASP A 104 -34.14 -15.56 -7.54
C ASP A 104 -33.01 -15.79 -6.52
N TYR A 105 -32.20 -14.77 -6.33
CA TYR A 105 -31.05 -14.79 -5.41
C TYR A 105 -31.44 -15.06 -3.95
N LYS A 106 -32.67 -14.70 -3.54
CA LYS A 106 -33.17 -14.96 -2.18
C LYS A 106 -33.40 -16.45 -1.95
N LYS A 107 -34.01 -17.15 -2.91
CA LYS A 107 -34.20 -18.61 -2.81
C LYS A 107 -32.87 -19.34 -2.91
N ALA A 108 -31.99 -18.94 -3.83
CA ALA A 108 -30.65 -19.52 -3.94
C ALA A 108 -29.86 -19.39 -2.62
N ALA A 109 -29.87 -18.22 -2.00
CA ALA A 109 -29.20 -18.01 -0.72
C ALA A 109 -29.79 -18.84 0.42
N LYS A 110 -31.12 -19.04 0.45
CA LYS A 110 -31.77 -19.95 1.42
C LYS A 110 -31.33 -21.39 1.22
N VAL A 111 -31.17 -21.85 -0.03
CA VAL A 111 -30.64 -23.20 -0.33
C VAL A 111 -29.22 -23.32 0.20
N TYR A 112 -28.33 -22.37 -0.13
CA TYR A 112 -26.97 -22.37 0.38
C TYR A 112 -26.90 -22.36 1.92
N MET A 113 -27.69 -21.50 2.56
CA MET A 113 -27.66 -21.32 4.01
C MET A 113 -28.27 -22.49 4.78
N ASN A 114 -29.44 -22.98 4.36
CA ASN A 114 -30.22 -23.94 5.16
C ASN A 114 -29.93 -25.39 4.76
N LEU A 115 -29.71 -25.67 3.47
CA LEU A 115 -29.55 -27.03 2.95
C LEU A 115 -28.07 -27.41 2.82
N LEU A 116 -27.24 -26.47 2.37
CA LEU A 116 -25.79 -26.70 2.21
C LEU A 116 -24.96 -26.20 3.40
N GLN A 117 -25.57 -25.50 4.36
CA GLN A 117 -24.90 -24.89 5.52
C GLN A 117 -23.72 -23.97 5.14
N ASP A 118 -23.75 -23.42 3.93
CA ASP A 118 -22.73 -22.52 3.38
C ASP A 118 -23.20 -21.07 3.49
N ASN A 119 -22.96 -20.48 4.66
CA ASN A 119 -23.33 -19.09 4.94
C ASN A 119 -22.57 -18.09 4.06
N TYR A 120 -21.35 -18.42 3.62
CA TYR A 120 -20.54 -17.55 2.77
C TYR A 120 -21.11 -17.48 1.36
N ARG A 121 -21.35 -18.63 0.72
CA ARG A 121 -22.00 -18.66 -0.60
C ARG A 121 -23.38 -18.04 -0.56
N ALA A 122 -24.14 -18.23 0.52
CA ALA A 122 -25.43 -17.57 0.70
C ALA A 122 -25.30 -16.05 0.69
N ALA A 123 -24.41 -15.48 1.51
CA ALA A 123 -24.17 -14.04 1.56
C ALA A 123 -23.67 -13.50 0.21
N LYS A 124 -22.74 -14.21 -0.44
CA LYS A 124 -22.20 -13.82 -1.75
C LYS A 124 -23.27 -13.84 -2.85
N THR A 125 -24.16 -14.83 -2.82
CA THR A 125 -25.28 -14.93 -3.77
C THR A 125 -26.22 -13.74 -3.63
N LEU A 126 -26.53 -13.32 -2.39
CA LEU A 126 -27.33 -12.11 -2.15
C LEU A 126 -26.60 -10.85 -2.61
N GLU A 127 -25.29 -10.74 -2.34
CA GLU A 127 -24.48 -9.60 -2.78
C GLU A 127 -24.49 -9.48 -4.32
N ASN A 128 -24.29 -10.59 -5.03
CA ASN A 128 -24.33 -10.64 -6.49
C ASN A 128 -25.71 -10.25 -7.05
N GLY A 129 -26.78 -10.57 -6.32
CA GLY A 129 -28.14 -10.15 -6.64
C GLY A 129 -28.50 -8.71 -6.26
N GLY A 130 -27.55 -7.91 -5.76
CA GLY A 130 -27.81 -6.54 -5.31
C GLY A 130 -28.55 -6.43 -3.97
N LEU A 131 -28.76 -7.55 -3.28
CA LEU A 131 -29.49 -7.64 -2.01
C LEU A 131 -28.56 -7.37 -0.82
N TYR A 132 -27.88 -6.23 -0.85
CA TYR A 132 -26.77 -5.92 0.04
C TYR A 132 -27.15 -5.89 1.53
N ASN A 133 -28.33 -5.40 1.89
CA ASN A 133 -28.79 -5.39 3.29
C ASN A 133 -28.90 -6.79 3.88
N GLU A 134 -29.40 -7.74 3.09
CA GLU A 134 -29.62 -9.12 3.53
C GLU A 134 -28.28 -9.86 3.60
N ALA A 135 -27.40 -9.63 2.61
CA ALA A 135 -26.02 -10.11 2.64
C ALA A 135 -25.26 -9.61 3.88
N ALA A 136 -25.36 -8.32 4.21
CA ALA A 136 -24.68 -7.71 5.36
C ALA A 136 -25.08 -8.36 6.70
N VAL A 137 -26.36 -8.70 6.86
CA VAL A 137 -26.85 -9.39 8.07
C VAL A 137 -26.23 -10.79 8.19
N ILE A 138 -26.10 -11.52 7.08
CA ILE A 138 -25.45 -12.85 7.10
C ILE A 138 -23.97 -12.71 7.42
N TYR A 139 -23.25 -11.79 6.76
CA TYR A 139 -21.85 -11.51 7.04
C TYR A 139 -21.61 -11.18 8.51
N LEU A 140 -22.45 -10.31 9.10
CA LEU A 140 -22.29 -9.90 10.49
C LEU A 140 -22.67 -11.00 11.48
N LYS A 141 -23.88 -11.59 11.36
CA LYS A 141 -24.44 -12.46 12.40
C LYS A 141 -23.98 -13.91 12.30
N ARG A 142 -23.70 -14.41 11.10
CA ARG A 142 -23.36 -15.84 10.88
C ARG A 142 -21.89 -16.07 10.61
N LEU A 143 -21.24 -15.12 9.94
CA LEU A 143 -19.83 -15.23 9.58
C LEU A 143 -18.90 -14.41 10.49
N ASN A 144 -19.47 -13.56 11.34
CA ASN A 144 -18.73 -12.59 12.17
C ASN A 144 -17.72 -11.75 11.35
N ASN A 145 -18.04 -11.51 10.08
CA ASN A 145 -17.19 -10.77 9.15
C ASN A 145 -17.70 -9.33 9.05
N LYS A 146 -17.17 -8.49 9.95
CA LYS A 146 -17.53 -7.06 10.02
C LYS A 146 -17.12 -6.29 8.77
N SER A 147 -16.03 -6.68 8.11
CA SER A 147 -15.51 -5.98 6.92
C SER A 147 -16.46 -6.12 5.74
N ASP A 148 -16.84 -7.35 5.38
CA ASP A 148 -17.78 -7.59 4.28
C ASP A 148 -19.19 -7.05 4.61
N ALA A 149 -19.60 -7.11 5.88
CA ALA A 149 -20.85 -6.52 6.32
C ALA A 149 -20.86 -4.98 6.15
N ALA A 150 -19.77 -4.29 6.50
CA ALA A 150 -19.64 -2.85 6.34
C ALA A 150 -19.72 -2.44 4.87
N ILE A 151 -19.00 -3.16 3.99
CA ILE A 151 -19.04 -2.94 2.53
C ILE A 151 -20.45 -3.14 1.99
N CYS A 152 -21.15 -4.19 2.43
CA CYS A 152 -22.53 -4.43 2.01
C CYS A 152 -23.47 -3.33 2.50
N TYR A 153 -23.34 -2.86 3.75
CA TYR A 153 -24.15 -1.72 4.22
C TYR A 153 -23.83 -0.41 3.48
N GLU A 154 -22.57 -0.16 3.11
CA GLU A 154 -22.18 0.97 2.25
C GLU A 154 -22.87 0.87 0.89
N LYS A 155 -22.78 -0.27 0.20
CA LYS A 155 -23.48 -0.51 -1.08
C LYS A 155 -25.00 -0.37 -0.96
N ALA A 156 -25.57 -0.74 0.18
CA ALA A 156 -26.99 -0.59 0.48
C ALA A 156 -27.41 0.85 0.85
N LYS A 157 -26.48 1.81 0.86
CA LYS A 157 -26.66 3.18 1.37
C LYS A 157 -27.13 3.25 2.82
N GLN A 158 -26.87 2.20 3.61
CA GLN A 158 -27.10 2.18 5.06
C GLN A 158 -25.89 2.75 5.79
N TYR A 159 -25.55 4.01 5.49
CA TYR A 159 -24.29 4.61 5.91
C TYR A 159 -24.09 4.62 7.44
N ARG A 160 -25.14 4.83 8.24
CA ARG A 160 -25.03 4.77 9.70
C ARG A 160 -24.53 3.40 10.21
N LYS A 161 -25.08 2.30 9.66
CA LYS A 161 -24.65 0.94 10.03
C LYS A 161 -23.24 0.63 9.54
N ALA A 162 -22.90 1.09 8.33
CA ALA A 162 -21.55 0.94 7.81
C ALA A 162 -20.52 1.73 8.64
N ILE A 163 -20.86 2.96 9.05
CA ILE A 163 -20.05 3.81 9.91
C ILE A 163 -19.76 3.11 11.25
N ASP A 164 -20.77 2.54 11.91
CA ASP A 164 -20.57 1.85 13.20
C ASP A 164 -19.56 0.70 13.05
N LEU A 165 -19.69 -0.11 12.00
CA LEU A 165 -18.74 -1.19 11.71
C LEU A 165 -17.35 -0.67 11.32
N TYR A 166 -17.25 0.39 10.51
CA TYR A 166 -15.96 0.95 10.12
C TYR A 166 -15.22 1.62 11.29
N LYS A 167 -15.94 2.15 12.29
CA LYS A 167 -15.34 2.61 13.55
C LYS A 167 -14.73 1.44 14.32
N GLU A 168 -15.44 0.33 14.45
CA GLU A 168 -14.92 -0.88 15.11
C GLU A 168 -13.72 -1.49 14.39
N LEU A 169 -13.63 -1.30 13.07
CA LEU A 169 -12.52 -1.73 12.23
C LEU A 169 -11.37 -0.70 12.16
N GLU A 170 -11.47 0.41 12.90
CA GLU A 170 -10.52 1.53 12.89
C GLU A 170 -10.26 2.15 11.50
N GLN A 171 -11.20 1.98 10.55
CA GLN A 171 -11.10 2.53 9.20
C GLN A 171 -11.55 3.99 9.18
N LYS A 172 -10.78 4.86 9.86
CA LYS A 172 -11.10 6.29 10.07
C LYS A 172 -11.40 7.05 8.76
N GLU A 173 -10.62 6.80 7.70
CA GLU A 173 -10.84 7.47 6.40
C GLU A 173 -12.20 7.09 5.80
N LYS A 174 -12.56 5.81 5.84
CA LYS A 174 -13.87 5.33 5.38
C LYS A 174 -15.02 5.91 6.19
N VAL A 175 -14.85 6.05 7.50
CA VAL A 175 -15.84 6.74 8.34
C VAL A 175 -16.02 8.20 7.90
N GLY A 176 -14.91 8.91 7.64
CA GLY A 176 -14.95 10.28 7.12
C GLY A 176 -15.65 10.38 5.76
N ASP A 177 -15.36 9.45 4.85
CA ASP A 177 -15.99 9.36 3.53
C ASP A 177 -17.51 9.20 3.64
N LEU A 178 -17.98 8.29 4.49
CA LEU A 178 -19.42 8.07 4.68
C LEU A 178 -20.12 9.26 5.35
N TYR A 179 -19.47 9.96 6.28
CA TYR A 179 -20.02 11.20 6.81
C TYR A 179 -20.14 12.29 5.73
N LYS A 180 -19.16 12.38 4.82
CA LYS A 180 -19.24 13.31 3.67
C LYS A 180 -20.39 12.94 2.72
N GLU A 181 -20.60 11.67 2.42
CA GLU A 181 -21.74 11.18 1.63
C GLU A 181 -23.10 11.48 2.28
N MET A 182 -23.13 11.58 3.62
CA MET A 182 -24.30 12.00 4.40
C MET A 182 -24.45 13.53 4.52
N ASN A 183 -23.57 14.31 3.88
CA ASN A 183 -23.46 15.76 4.02
C ASN A 183 -23.19 16.23 5.47
N ASP A 184 -22.63 15.36 6.31
CA ASP A 184 -22.19 15.67 7.67
C ASP A 184 -20.70 16.05 7.66
N ILE A 185 -20.44 17.23 7.10
CA ILE A 185 -19.08 17.75 6.88
C ILE A 185 -18.32 17.89 8.20
N LYS A 186 -19.01 18.24 9.29
CA LYS A 186 -18.40 18.39 10.61
C LYS A 186 -17.79 17.08 11.09
N ASN A 187 -18.57 15.99 11.08
CA ASN A 187 -18.04 14.69 11.50
C ASN A 187 -17.02 14.14 10.49
N ALA A 188 -17.22 14.37 9.19
CA ALA A 188 -16.23 14.00 8.17
C ALA A 188 -14.87 14.62 8.47
N HIS A 189 -14.81 15.92 8.77
CA HIS A 189 -13.58 16.63 9.09
C HIS A 189 -12.91 16.14 10.38
N ILE A 190 -13.67 15.72 11.38
CA ILE A 190 -13.11 15.13 12.61
C ILE A 190 -12.34 13.85 12.26
N TYR A 191 -12.95 12.94 11.49
CA TYR A 191 -12.31 11.68 11.11
C TYR A 191 -11.15 11.88 10.13
N TYR A 192 -11.28 12.77 9.15
CA TYR A 192 -10.18 13.10 8.25
C TYR A 192 -8.99 13.73 8.99
N ARG A 193 -9.25 14.56 10.01
CA ARG A 193 -8.18 15.11 10.85
C ARG A 193 -7.43 13.99 11.57
N MET A 194 -8.13 13.02 12.17
CA MET A 194 -7.48 11.86 12.79
C MET A 194 -6.60 11.09 11.79
N VAL A 195 -7.05 10.92 10.54
CA VAL A 195 -6.25 10.27 9.49
C VAL A 195 -5.02 11.09 9.12
N ALA A 196 -5.17 12.41 8.99
CA ALA A 196 -4.06 13.30 8.70
C ALA A 196 -3.04 13.31 9.84
N ASP A 197 -3.50 13.33 11.09
CA ASP A 197 -2.65 13.27 12.29
C ASP A 197 -1.88 11.94 12.34
N ASP A 198 -2.56 10.79 12.12
CA ASP A 198 -1.90 9.48 12.02
C ASP A 198 -0.79 9.49 10.94
N PHE A 199 -1.05 10.11 9.78
CA PHE A 199 -0.04 10.24 8.72
C PHE A 199 1.14 11.14 9.13
N VAL A 200 0.90 12.26 9.81
CA VAL A 200 1.96 13.15 10.31
C VAL A 200 2.82 12.43 11.36
N GLU A 201 2.20 11.73 12.31
CA GLU A 201 2.90 10.94 13.33
C GLU A 201 3.81 9.87 12.71
N ASN A 202 3.35 9.24 11.63
CA ASN A 202 4.13 8.27 10.85
C ASN A 202 5.07 8.90 9.81
N SER A 203 5.31 10.22 9.86
CA SER A 203 6.17 10.97 8.93
C SER A 203 5.74 10.90 7.46
N GLN A 204 4.49 10.52 7.17
CA GLN A 204 3.88 10.45 5.84
C GLN A 204 3.26 11.81 5.45
N MET A 205 4.07 12.86 5.47
CA MET A 205 3.64 14.26 5.33
C MET A 205 2.88 14.55 4.04
N VAL A 206 3.30 13.95 2.91
CA VAL A 206 2.61 14.10 1.62
C VAL A 206 1.22 13.48 1.66
N LYS A 207 1.01 12.35 2.36
CA LYS A 207 -0.32 11.76 2.49
C LYS A 207 -1.22 12.62 3.37
N ALA A 208 -0.70 13.13 4.49
CA ALA A 208 -1.43 14.04 5.35
C ALA A 208 -1.88 15.30 4.59
N SER A 209 -1.00 15.90 3.79
CA SER A 209 -1.36 17.08 2.99
C SER A 209 -2.43 16.78 1.93
N LEU A 210 -2.44 15.58 1.35
CA LEU A 210 -3.50 15.15 0.44
C LEU A 210 -4.85 15.02 1.12
N VAL A 211 -4.90 14.56 2.38
CA VAL A 211 -6.15 14.52 3.16
C VAL A 211 -6.69 15.94 3.38
N TYR A 212 -5.86 16.86 3.88
CA TYR A 212 -6.27 18.26 4.06
C TYR A 212 -6.75 18.89 2.76
N ARG A 213 -5.97 18.74 1.67
CA ARG A 213 -6.29 19.40 0.39
C ARG A 213 -7.51 18.81 -0.31
N LYS A 214 -7.62 17.48 -0.37
CA LYS A 214 -8.63 16.79 -1.21
C LYS A 214 -9.88 16.36 -0.46
N LYS A 215 -9.75 15.94 0.80
CA LYS A 215 -10.88 15.43 1.58
C LYS A 215 -11.56 16.55 2.37
N MET A 216 -10.76 17.44 2.97
CA MET A 216 -11.21 18.55 3.80
C MET A 216 -11.28 19.90 3.08
N GLU A 217 -10.78 19.98 1.84
CA GLU A 217 -10.77 21.22 1.04
C GLU A 217 -10.04 22.39 1.74
N MET A 218 -8.96 22.07 2.47
CA MET A 218 -8.11 23.01 3.22
C MET A 218 -6.70 23.08 2.60
N PRO A 219 -6.51 23.78 1.46
CA PRO A 219 -5.22 23.85 0.78
C PRO A 219 -4.13 24.55 1.61
N GLU A 220 -4.50 25.50 2.46
CA GLU A 220 -3.55 26.20 3.34
C GLU A 220 -2.94 25.28 4.40
N GLU A 221 -3.76 24.43 5.03
CA GLU A 221 -3.27 23.43 6.00
C GLU A 221 -2.42 22.37 5.31
N ALA A 222 -2.78 21.97 4.08
CA ALA A 222 -1.94 21.09 3.28
C ALA A 222 -0.55 21.69 3.03
N GLN A 223 -0.46 22.99 2.72
CA GLN A 223 0.82 23.68 2.56
C GLN A 223 1.63 23.72 3.85
N LYS A 224 0.99 23.98 5.00
CA LYS A 224 1.66 23.95 6.31
C LYS A 224 2.28 22.59 6.62
N VAL A 225 1.56 21.51 6.33
CA VAL A 225 2.06 20.13 6.54
C VAL A 225 3.27 19.82 5.64
N LEU A 226 3.21 20.22 4.36
CA LEU A 226 4.32 20.03 3.43
C LEU A 226 5.56 20.84 3.86
N LEU A 227 5.37 22.10 4.25
CA LEU A 227 6.44 22.95 4.74
C LEU A 227 7.06 22.38 6.02
N LYS A 228 6.25 21.90 6.96
CA LYS A 228 6.71 21.19 8.16
C LYS A 228 7.56 19.97 7.79
N GLY A 229 7.11 19.16 6.82
CA GLY A 229 7.87 18.01 6.34
C GLY A 229 9.24 18.38 5.75
N TRP A 230 9.30 19.46 4.97
CA TRP A 230 10.57 20.04 4.50
C TRP A 230 11.47 20.48 5.66
N GLN A 231 10.93 21.19 6.65
CA GLN A 231 11.68 21.72 7.78
C GLN A 231 12.21 20.60 8.70
N GLU A 232 11.41 19.57 8.98
CA GLU A 232 11.72 18.49 9.92
C GLU A 232 12.44 17.27 9.30
N ASN A 233 12.94 17.39 8.07
CA ASN A 233 13.61 16.30 7.35
C ASN A 233 12.75 15.05 7.14
N LYS A 234 11.45 15.23 6.88
CA LYS A 234 10.49 14.14 6.66
C LYS A 234 10.10 14.09 5.19
N ASP A 235 10.63 13.12 4.47
CA ASP A 235 10.43 12.97 3.02
C ASP A 235 10.69 14.29 2.27
N THR A 236 11.83 14.90 2.60
CA THR A 236 12.17 16.30 2.35
C THR A 236 11.95 16.74 0.90
N PHE A 237 12.44 15.95 -0.06
CA PHE A 237 12.28 16.26 -1.49
C PHE A 237 10.81 16.25 -1.91
N ASN A 238 10.07 15.19 -1.56
CA ASN A 238 8.67 15.07 -1.98
C ASN A 238 7.80 16.14 -1.32
N CYS A 239 8.08 16.49 -0.06
CA CYS A 239 7.43 17.61 0.62
C CYS A 239 7.64 18.93 -0.11
N LEU A 240 8.89 19.27 -0.45
CA LEU A 240 9.23 20.50 -1.17
C LEU A 240 8.60 20.54 -2.57
N ASN A 241 8.73 19.44 -3.33
CA ASN A 241 8.16 19.36 -4.68
C ASN A 241 6.63 19.47 -4.67
N ASN A 242 5.95 18.84 -3.72
CA ASN A 242 4.49 18.99 -3.58
C ASN A 242 4.10 20.39 -3.08
N TYR A 243 4.92 21.01 -2.23
CA TYR A 243 4.68 22.38 -1.74
C TYR A 243 4.66 23.36 -2.91
N PHE A 244 5.66 23.30 -3.79
CA PHE A 244 5.71 24.12 -5.01
C PHE A 244 4.59 23.77 -6.00
N ALA A 245 4.32 22.48 -6.21
CA ALA A 245 3.26 22.04 -7.12
C ALA A 245 1.85 22.49 -6.71
N ASN A 246 1.63 22.86 -5.45
CA ASN A 246 0.35 23.40 -4.97
C ASN A 246 0.19 24.91 -5.19
N ILE A 247 1.21 25.61 -5.69
CA ILE A 247 1.17 27.05 -5.96
C ILE A 247 0.98 27.28 -7.46
N PHE A 248 -0.26 27.55 -7.87
CA PHE A 248 -0.61 27.71 -9.28
C PHE A 248 -0.25 29.09 -9.86
N ASP A 249 -0.18 30.12 -9.02
CA ASP A 249 0.26 31.44 -9.45
C ASP A 249 1.78 31.45 -9.61
N HIS A 250 2.26 31.61 -10.85
CA HIS A 250 3.68 31.56 -11.17
C HIS A 250 4.51 32.66 -10.49
N LYS A 251 3.96 33.87 -10.30
CA LYS A 251 4.68 34.96 -9.62
C LYS A 251 4.79 34.68 -8.12
N LYS A 252 3.72 34.14 -7.53
CA LYS A 252 3.75 33.68 -6.14
C LYS A 252 4.74 32.53 -5.98
N LEU A 253 4.73 31.56 -6.88
CA LEU A 253 5.65 30.42 -6.84
C LEU A 253 7.12 30.88 -6.93
N GLU A 254 7.44 31.79 -7.85
CA GLU A 254 8.77 32.39 -7.95
C GLU A 254 9.21 33.05 -6.63
N THR A 255 8.32 33.83 -6.02
CA THR A 255 8.57 34.50 -4.74
C THR A 255 8.82 33.50 -3.60
N GLU A 256 8.00 32.45 -3.52
CA GLU A 256 8.08 31.40 -2.50
C GLU A 256 9.33 30.53 -2.67
N ILE A 257 9.72 30.22 -3.91
CA ILE A 257 10.99 29.56 -4.21
C ILE A 257 12.14 30.40 -3.64
N GLN A 258 12.23 31.68 -4.01
CA GLN A 258 13.33 32.52 -3.54
C GLN A 258 13.34 32.68 -2.01
N ALA A 259 12.18 32.92 -1.40
CA ALA A 259 12.05 33.08 0.05
C ALA A 259 12.51 31.82 0.80
N LEU A 260 12.01 30.65 0.39
CA LEU A 260 12.35 29.39 1.04
C LEU A 260 13.81 28.99 0.83
N TYR A 261 14.40 29.32 -0.33
CA TYR A 261 15.82 29.10 -0.59
C TYR A 261 16.71 29.94 0.34
N ASN A 262 16.36 31.20 0.58
CA ASN A 262 17.12 32.09 1.47
C ASN A 262 17.19 31.56 2.92
N GLU A 263 16.15 30.84 3.35
CA GLU A 263 16.09 30.18 4.67
C GLU A 263 16.63 28.75 4.67
N THR A 264 17.03 28.23 3.50
CA THR A 264 17.45 26.83 3.36
C THR A 264 18.85 26.63 3.93
N PRO A 265 19.03 25.75 4.94
CA PRO A 265 20.34 25.46 5.50
C PRO A 265 21.20 24.68 4.50
N SER A 266 22.52 24.82 4.66
CA SER A 266 23.51 24.35 3.67
C SER A 266 23.44 22.83 3.42
N ASP A 267 23.02 22.02 4.39
CA ASP A 267 22.83 20.56 4.27
C ASP A 267 21.65 20.17 3.35
N LYS A 268 20.65 21.04 3.21
CA LYS A 268 19.46 20.81 2.38
C LYS A 268 19.58 21.34 0.96
N LYS A 269 20.61 22.13 0.65
CA LYS A 269 20.77 22.79 -0.66
C LYS A 269 20.83 21.81 -1.84
N LEU A 270 21.39 20.61 -1.67
CA LEU A 270 21.39 19.61 -2.75
C LEU A 270 19.98 19.09 -3.07
N ILE A 271 19.13 18.92 -2.06
CA ILE A 271 17.71 18.55 -2.26
C ILE A 271 16.96 19.71 -2.93
N TYR A 272 17.29 20.94 -2.55
CA TYR A 272 16.73 22.14 -3.17
C TYR A 272 17.11 22.23 -4.66
N LEU A 273 18.37 21.97 -5.00
CA LEU A 273 18.86 21.89 -6.39
C LEU A 273 18.08 20.86 -7.19
N GLU A 274 17.84 19.67 -6.61
CA GLU A 274 17.01 18.63 -7.24
C GLU A 274 15.63 19.19 -7.58
N ALA A 275 14.94 19.86 -6.64
CA ALA A 275 13.63 20.47 -6.87
C ALA A 275 13.65 21.55 -7.95
N MET A 276 14.71 22.38 -8.01
CA MET A 276 14.87 23.40 -9.06
C MET A 276 14.89 22.79 -10.46
N LYS A 277 15.45 21.58 -10.64
CA LYS A 277 15.41 20.90 -11.95
C LYS A 277 13.99 20.56 -12.39
N TYR A 278 13.11 20.23 -11.44
CA TYR A 278 11.71 19.95 -11.73
C TYR A 278 10.97 21.25 -12.06
N GLU A 279 11.15 22.30 -11.25
CA GLU A 279 10.49 23.60 -11.50
C GLU A 279 10.96 24.27 -12.79
N PHE A 280 12.26 24.21 -13.12
CA PHE A 280 12.83 24.76 -14.36
C PHE A 280 12.14 24.23 -15.62
N LYS A 281 11.72 22.96 -15.61
CA LYS A 281 11.06 22.30 -16.75
C LYS A 281 9.59 22.67 -16.91
N LYS A 282 8.93 23.17 -15.86
CA LYS A 282 7.47 23.38 -15.87
C LYS A 282 7.06 24.63 -16.64
N ASN A 283 7.80 25.73 -16.47
CA ASN A 283 7.44 27.01 -17.07
C ASN A 283 8.66 27.87 -17.36
N SER A 284 8.69 28.53 -18.52
CA SER A 284 9.72 29.48 -18.93
C SER A 284 9.90 30.64 -17.95
N SER A 285 8.83 31.09 -17.28
CA SER A 285 8.91 32.18 -16.29
C SER A 285 9.78 31.80 -15.09
N LEU A 286 9.86 30.51 -14.74
CA LEU A 286 10.64 30.03 -13.59
C LEU A 286 12.11 29.76 -13.95
N GLN A 287 12.46 29.74 -15.24
CA GLN A 287 13.80 29.34 -15.66
C GLN A 287 14.89 30.27 -15.12
N LEU A 288 14.64 31.58 -15.04
CA LEU A 288 15.61 32.54 -14.54
C LEU A 288 15.91 32.31 -13.05
N VAL A 289 14.87 32.32 -12.20
CA VAL A 289 15.04 32.13 -10.75
C VAL A 289 15.65 30.77 -10.41
N THR A 290 15.15 29.70 -11.02
CA THR A 290 15.63 28.33 -10.75
C THR A 290 17.07 28.12 -11.23
N ARG A 291 17.47 28.72 -12.37
CA ARG A 291 18.86 28.69 -12.86
C ARG A 291 19.81 29.45 -11.94
N ASN A 292 19.42 30.65 -11.49
CA ASN A 292 20.27 31.45 -10.60
C ASN A 292 20.52 30.72 -9.27
N ILE A 293 19.46 30.19 -8.65
CA ILE A 293 19.57 29.37 -7.44
C ILE A 293 20.45 28.14 -7.69
N ALA A 294 20.28 27.46 -8.82
CA ALA A 294 21.11 26.31 -9.16
C ALA A 294 22.59 26.67 -9.27
N TYR A 295 22.92 27.81 -9.88
CA TYR A 295 24.31 28.28 -9.99
C TYR A 295 24.92 28.60 -8.64
N GLU A 296 24.18 29.27 -7.76
CA GLU A 296 24.65 29.53 -6.41
C GLU A 296 24.95 28.23 -5.66
N ILE A 297 24.01 27.27 -5.65
CA ILE A 297 24.20 25.98 -4.98
C ILE A 297 25.38 25.22 -5.58
N ILE A 298 25.49 25.15 -6.91
CA ILE A 298 26.60 24.47 -7.59
C ILE A 298 27.93 25.13 -7.22
N SER A 299 28.00 26.46 -7.25
CA SER A 299 29.23 27.19 -6.91
C SER A 299 29.65 27.00 -5.45
N GLU A 300 28.70 26.94 -4.51
CA GLU A 300 28.96 26.70 -3.09
C GLU A 300 29.42 25.27 -2.83
N LYS A 301 28.82 24.29 -3.51
CA LYS A 301 28.98 22.86 -3.18
C LYS A 301 30.01 22.14 -4.03
N VAL A 302 30.46 22.71 -5.15
CA VAL A 302 31.32 22.00 -6.12
C VAL A 302 32.65 21.53 -5.53
N GLU A 303 33.23 22.25 -4.57
CA GLU A 303 34.49 21.85 -3.95
C GLU A 303 34.38 20.54 -3.16
N THR A 304 33.19 20.29 -2.56
CA THR A 304 32.92 19.08 -1.77
C THR A 304 32.15 18.01 -2.56
N HIS A 305 31.42 18.41 -3.60
CA HIS A 305 30.52 17.57 -4.40
C HIS A 305 30.75 17.85 -5.91
N SER A 306 31.93 17.51 -6.42
CA SER A 306 32.33 17.85 -7.80
C SER A 306 31.40 17.32 -8.90
N GLU A 307 30.61 16.28 -8.61
CA GLU A 307 29.64 15.68 -9.51
C GLU A 307 28.45 16.59 -9.83
N ILE A 308 28.13 17.57 -8.96
CA ILE A 308 26.97 18.45 -9.16
C ILE A 308 27.14 19.40 -10.34
N VAL A 309 28.37 19.61 -10.81
CA VAL A 309 28.66 20.40 -12.02
C VAL A 309 27.96 19.81 -13.24
N ASN A 310 27.71 18.49 -13.25
CA ASN A 310 26.96 17.86 -14.33
C ASN A 310 25.49 18.32 -14.37
N GLU A 311 24.96 18.89 -13.29
CA GLU A 311 23.59 19.39 -13.23
C GLU A 311 23.41 20.67 -14.06
N LEU A 312 24.49 21.42 -14.35
CA LEU A 312 24.45 22.64 -15.17
C LEU A 312 23.80 22.42 -16.55
N LYS A 313 23.92 21.21 -17.11
CA LYS A 313 23.31 20.84 -18.40
C LYS A 313 21.78 20.92 -18.37
N TYR A 314 21.15 20.71 -17.20
CA TYR A 314 19.69 20.75 -17.08
C TYR A 314 19.15 22.18 -17.07
N PHE A 315 19.97 23.14 -16.62
CA PHE A 315 19.59 24.56 -16.53
C PHE A 315 20.03 25.37 -17.77
N ASN A 316 20.84 24.78 -18.65
CA ASN A 316 21.32 25.36 -19.91
C ASN A 316 21.06 24.42 -21.10
N PRO A 317 19.80 24.04 -21.37
CA PRO A 317 19.48 23.09 -22.44
C PRO A 317 19.87 23.63 -23.83
N ASP A 318 19.88 24.96 -24.00
CA ASP A 318 20.13 25.61 -25.28
C ASP A 318 21.62 25.96 -25.50
N ASP A 319 22.49 25.69 -24.54
CA ASP A 319 23.93 25.93 -24.65
C ASP A 319 24.65 24.70 -25.25
N PRO A 320 25.11 24.76 -26.52
CA PRO A 320 25.76 23.62 -27.16
C PRO A 320 27.16 23.32 -26.60
N LEU A 321 27.77 24.26 -25.87
CA LEU A 321 29.12 24.11 -25.31
C LEU A 321 29.12 23.62 -23.86
N ILE A 322 27.97 23.58 -23.18
CA ILE A 322 27.89 23.31 -21.74
C ILE A 322 28.54 21.97 -21.35
N LEU A 323 28.34 20.92 -22.14
CA LEU A 323 28.94 19.60 -21.87
C LEU A 323 30.47 19.62 -22.00
N LYS A 324 30.99 20.42 -22.95
CA LYS A 324 32.43 20.60 -23.15
C LYS A 324 33.03 21.37 -21.97
N ASP A 325 32.35 22.38 -21.46
CA ASP A 325 32.84 23.19 -20.35
C ASP A 325 32.76 22.44 -19.01
N ILE A 326 31.69 21.66 -18.77
CA ILE A 326 31.62 20.70 -17.66
C ILE A 326 32.81 19.72 -17.72
N SER A 327 33.11 19.16 -18.90
CA SER A 327 34.24 18.24 -19.08
C SER A 327 35.60 18.91 -18.81
N ARG A 328 35.81 20.13 -19.31
CA ARG A 328 37.03 20.92 -19.07
C ARG A 328 37.24 21.22 -17.59
N TYR A 329 36.18 21.61 -16.89
CA TYR A 329 36.22 21.86 -15.45
C TYR A 329 36.64 20.60 -14.69
N LYS A 330 35.96 19.46 -14.94
CA LYS A 330 36.23 18.19 -14.26
C LYS A 330 37.62 17.63 -14.52
N THR A 331 38.15 17.82 -15.72
CA THR A 331 39.50 17.35 -16.09
C THR A 331 40.62 18.28 -15.64
N GLY A 332 40.30 19.38 -14.95
CA GLY A 332 41.30 20.31 -14.42
C GLY A 332 42.11 21.03 -15.51
N ARG A 333 41.65 21.02 -16.76
CA ARG A 333 42.34 21.70 -17.89
C ARG A 333 42.40 23.23 -17.73
N ASN A 334 41.71 23.80 -16.73
CA ASN A 334 41.84 25.20 -16.32
C ASN A 334 42.87 25.45 -15.19
N LYS A 335 43.51 24.43 -14.61
CA LYS A 335 44.63 24.64 -13.67
C LYS A 335 45.91 25.15 -14.35
N MET A 336 45.97 25.18 -15.69
CA MET A 336 47.11 25.72 -16.45
C MET A 336 47.20 27.25 -16.49
N PHE A 337 46.22 27.99 -15.94
CA PHE A 337 46.23 29.47 -15.94
C PHE A 337 46.33 30.11 -14.55
N ARG A 338 46.74 29.35 -13.53
CA ARG A 338 47.18 29.93 -12.25
C ARG A 338 48.70 30.02 -12.24
N ASN A 339 49.23 31.12 -12.81
CA ASN A 339 50.55 31.66 -12.51
C ASN A 339 50.37 33.02 -11.85
#